data_AF-A0A060DKS7-F1
#
_entry.id   AF-A0A060DKS7-F1
#
_cell.length_a   1.000
_cell.length_b   1.000
_cell.length_c   1.000
_cell.angle_alpha   90.00
_cell.angle_beta   90.00
_cell.angle_gamma   90.00
#
_symmetry.space_group_name_H-M   'P 1'
#
loop_
_entity.id
_entity.type
_entity.pdbx_description
1 polymer ?
#
loop_
_entity_poly.entity_id
_entity_poly.type
_entity_poly.pdbx_seq_one_letter_code
_entity_poly.pdbx_strand_id
1 'polypeptide(L)'
;MTTDGHSIPCTGNGFIDAAHTSLMDHVEAIRCACVDGASRDSMVPRFSRFADEMRMHFDHEEVIIRAAGFTRWEEHAGHHAMLDQQFGRLIDYVRDCEVTSDFLCTVAGTLDAALCGHEILHDGDYTALVRDASRTPEGRTLIAWNSAFDVGVGPLDAQHRQLADLMNELDLMSRQGAPIHESLDLLGMLHDHVHAHFAMEEGVLRRVAPGRFVAHRNHHRLLEGQFARIRQQVESGRLDTGVAVRGFLRFWLMDHVLGSDRPAFAETADAAPR
;
A
#
# COMPACT_ATOMS: atom_id res chain seq x y z
N MET A 1 26.37 -16.48 6.62
CA MET A 1 26.75 -16.06 7.97
C MET A 1 25.73 -15.01 8.36
N THR A 2 24.92 -15.30 9.37
CA THR A 2 23.78 -14.50 9.81
C THR A 2 24.24 -13.11 10.22
N THR A 3 23.71 -12.08 9.56
CA THR A 3 23.69 -10.71 10.07
C THR A 3 23.04 -10.69 11.45
N ASP A 4 23.54 -9.84 12.35
CA ASP A 4 23.14 -9.77 13.75
C ASP A 4 21.62 -9.63 13.92
N GLY A 5 20.94 -10.74 14.21
CA GLY A 5 19.96 -10.90 15.29
C GLY A 5 18.76 -9.96 15.43
N HIS A 6 18.49 -9.06 14.49
CA HIS A 6 17.30 -8.20 14.55
C HIS A 6 16.17 -8.88 13.79
N SER A 7 15.37 -9.68 14.50
CA SER A 7 14.08 -10.14 13.97
C SER A 7 13.17 -8.93 13.86
N ILE A 8 12.80 -8.57 12.63
CA ILE A 8 11.82 -7.50 12.37
C ILE A 8 10.51 -7.85 13.10
N PRO A 9 9.92 -6.92 13.85
CA PRO A 9 8.63 -7.15 14.48
C PRO A 9 7.57 -7.42 13.41
N CYS A 10 6.94 -8.59 13.44
CA CYS A 10 5.79 -8.88 12.61
C CYS A 10 4.63 -7.95 13.00
N THR A 11 4.11 -7.18 12.06
CA THR A 11 2.97 -6.25 12.24
C THR A 11 1.65 -7.01 12.39
N GLY A 12 1.59 -8.25 11.91
CA GLY A 12 0.37 -9.06 11.83
C GLY A 12 -0.45 -8.78 10.58
N ASN A 13 -0.01 -7.85 9.73
CA ASN A 13 -0.49 -7.70 8.37
C ASN A 13 0.49 -8.36 7.41
N GLY A 14 0.09 -9.50 6.83
CA GLY A 14 0.95 -10.28 5.95
C GLY A 14 1.44 -9.55 4.69
N PHE A 15 0.79 -8.44 4.29
CA PHE A 15 1.25 -7.62 3.17
C PHE A 15 2.45 -6.76 3.57
N ILE A 16 2.38 -6.10 4.73
CA ILE A 16 3.51 -5.33 5.28
C ILE A 16 4.68 -6.27 5.60
N ASP A 17 4.39 -7.37 6.28
CA ASP A 17 5.43 -8.33 6.70
C ASP A 17 6.16 -8.95 5.50
N ALA A 18 5.46 -9.21 4.39
CA ALA A 18 6.08 -9.67 3.14
C ALA A 18 6.94 -8.58 2.48
N ALA A 19 6.49 -7.31 2.52
CA ALA A 19 7.26 -6.19 2.00
C ALA A 19 8.56 -5.96 2.78
N HIS A 20 8.51 -6.00 4.12
CA HIS A 20 9.71 -5.92 4.97
C HIS A 20 10.71 -7.02 4.64
N THR A 21 10.22 -8.26 4.52
CA THR A 21 11.07 -9.41 4.14
C THR A 21 11.76 -9.17 2.80
N SER A 22 11.02 -8.70 1.80
CA SER A 22 11.57 -8.41 0.47
C SER A 22 12.58 -7.26 0.49
N LEU A 23 12.33 -6.19 1.25
CA LEU A 23 13.27 -5.07 1.41
C LEU A 23 14.58 -5.53 2.04
N MET A 24 14.52 -6.38 3.06
CA MET A 24 15.72 -6.95 3.69
C MET A 24 16.50 -7.84 2.74
N ASP A 25 15.82 -8.67 1.95
CA ASP A 25 16.48 -9.49 0.93
C ASP A 25 17.22 -8.62 -0.11
N HIS A 26 16.65 -7.46 -0.47
CA HIS A 26 17.31 -6.48 -1.34
C HIS A 26 18.53 -5.84 -0.68
N VAL A 27 18.42 -5.44 0.59
CA VAL A 27 19.55 -4.87 1.35
C VAL A 27 20.69 -5.88 1.44
N GLU A 28 20.40 -7.13 1.79
CA GLU A 28 21.42 -8.18 1.88
C GLU A 28 22.06 -8.44 0.51
N ALA A 29 21.28 -8.51 -0.57
CA ALA A 29 21.81 -8.67 -1.92
C ALA A 29 22.72 -7.50 -2.34
N ILE A 30 22.38 -6.27 -1.94
CA ILE A 30 23.20 -5.07 -2.15
C ILE A 30 24.50 -5.18 -1.34
N ARG A 31 24.43 -5.58 -0.06
CA ARG A 31 25.60 -5.74 0.81
C ARG A 31 26.56 -6.80 0.28
N CYS A 32 26.05 -7.97 -0.12
CA CYS A 32 26.87 -9.03 -0.73
C CYS A 32 27.58 -8.52 -1.99
N ALA A 33 26.86 -7.85 -2.89
CA ALA A 33 27.44 -7.29 -4.11
C ALA A 33 28.55 -6.27 -3.81
N CYS A 34 28.35 -5.43 -2.80
CA CYS A 34 29.38 -4.50 -2.31
C CYS A 34 30.64 -5.22 -1.81
N VAL A 35 30.49 -6.26 -0.99
CA VAL A 35 31.61 -7.07 -0.47
C VAL A 35 32.36 -7.79 -1.59
N ASP A 36 31.65 -8.25 -2.61
CA ASP A 36 32.21 -8.92 -3.79
C ASP A 36 32.91 -7.95 -4.78
N GLY A 37 32.93 -6.65 -4.47
CA GLY A 37 33.57 -5.62 -5.30
C GLY A 37 32.80 -5.29 -6.57
N ALA A 38 31.47 -5.36 -6.52
CA ALA A 38 30.60 -5.04 -7.65
C ALA A 38 30.84 -3.62 -8.17
N SER A 39 30.85 -3.47 -9.50
CA SER A 39 31.01 -2.16 -10.14
C SER A 39 29.79 -1.26 -9.89
N ARG A 40 30.03 0.06 -9.93
CA ARG A 40 28.99 1.10 -9.88
C ARG A 40 27.84 0.82 -10.84
N ASP A 41 28.15 0.47 -12.09
CA ASP A 41 27.14 0.23 -13.13
C ASP A 41 26.25 -0.98 -12.82
N SER A 42 26.75 -1.97 -12.07
CA SER A 42 25.93 -3.07 -11.59
C SER A 42 25.16 -2.72 -10.29
N MET A 43 25.71 -1.82 -9.47
CA MET A 43 25.10 -1.41 -8.21
C MET A 43 23.94 -0.44 -8.38
N VAL A 44 24.03 0.51 -9.31
CA VAL A 44 22.97 1.51 -9.56
C VAL A 44 21.58 0.89 -9.79
N PRO A 45 21.40 -0.16 -10.61
CA PRO A 45 20.12 -0.83 -10.77
C PRO A 45 19.60 -1.49 -9.49
N ARG A 46 20.48 -2.02 -8.63
CA ARG A 46 20.10 -2.64 -7.35
C ARG A 46 19.58 -1.60 -6.36
N PHE A 47 20.30 -0.48 -6.24
CA PHE A 47 19.84 0.64 -5.41
C PHE A 47 18.53 1.24 -5.91
N SER A 48 18.39 1.40 -7.24
CA SER A 48 17.17 1.95 -7.83
C SER A 48 15.96 1.03 -7.55
N ARG A 49 16.13 -0.28 -7.72
CA ARG A 49 15.08 -1.27 -7.39
C ARG A 49 14.69 -1.21 -5.90
N PHE A 50 15.68 -1.19 -5.01
CA PHE A 50 15.43 -1.07 -3.58
C PHE A 50 14.62 0.19 -3.25
N ALA A 51 15.01 1.34 -3.79
CA ALA A 51 14.29 2.59 -3.55
C ALA A 51 12.86 2.57 -4.09
N ASP A 52 12.64 1.97 -5.27
CA ASP A 52 11.29 1.84 -5.85
C ASP A 52 10.41 0.92 -4.99
N GLU A 53 10.96 -0.16 -4.46
CA GLU A 53 10.25 -1.08 -3.57
C GLU A 53 9.96 -0.46 -2.20
N MET A 54 10.91 0.31 -1.66
CA MET A 54 10.74 1.03 -0.40
C MET A 54 9.64 2.09 -0.51
N ARG A 55 9.64 2.92 -1.57
CA ARG A 55 8.56 3.89 -1.83
C ARG A 55 7.20 3.19 -1.92
N MET A 56 7.16 2.06 -2.62
CA MET A 56 5.93 1.29 -2.75
C MET A 56 5.45 0.75 -1.41
N HIS A 57 6.37 0.26 -0.58
CA HIS A 57 6.06 -0.20 0.77
C HIS A 57 5.51 0.94 1.63
N PHE A 58 6.16 2.10 1.65
CA PHE A 58 5.68 3.31 2.36
C PHE A 58 4.28 3.74 1.91
N ASP A 59 4.05 3.83 0.59
CA ASP A 59 2.75 4.17 0.02
C ASP A 59 1.63 3.24 0.51
N HIS A 60 1.92 1.93 0.57
CA HIS A 60 0.93 0.94 0.98
C HIS A 60 0.73 0.90 2.49
N GLU A 61 1.81 1.05 3.25
CA GLU A 61 1.76 1.09 4.69
C GLU A 61 0.94 2.28 5.18
N GLU A 62 1.15 3.47 4.61
CA GLU A 62 0.38 4.67 4.95
C GLU A 62 -1.13 4.46 4.79
N VAL A 63 -1.55 3.76 3.72
CA VAL A 63 -2.95 3.37 3.50
C VAL A 63 -3.43 2.43 4.61
N ILE A 64 -2.64 1.42 4.94
CA ILE A 64 -3.01 0.42 5.95
C ILE A 64 -3.12 1.04 7.34
N ILE A 65 -2.15 1.85 7.76
CA ILE A 65 -2.15 2.45 9.10
C ILE A 65 -3.24 3.51 9.24
N ARG A 66 -3.55 4.26 8.18
CA ARG A 66 -4.66 5.23 8.18
C ARG A 66 -6.01 4.52 8.29
N ALA A 67 -6.21 3.47 7.49
CA ALA A 67 -7.40 2.62 7.57
C ALA A 67 -7.53 1.90 8.93
N ALA A 68 -6.41 1.53 9.56
CA ALA A 68 -6.41 0.96 10.91
C ALA A 68 -6.71 1.98 12.01
N GLY A 69 -6.74 3.28 11.70
CA GLY A 69 -7.06 4.37 12.63
C GLY A 69 -5.86 4.95 13.37
N PHE A 70 -4.64 4.80 12.83
CA PHE A 70 -3.44 5.35 13.46
C PHE A 70 -3.44 6.87 13.36
N THR A 71 -3.55 7.56 14.51
CA THR A 71 -3.76 9.02 14.54
C THR A 71 -2.54 9.84 14.17
N ARG A 72 -1.33 9.29 14.29
CA ARG A 72 -0.06 9.97 13.94
C ARG A 72 0.45 9.60 12.54
N TRP A 73 -0.42 9.11 11.66
CA TRP A 73 -0.01 8.69 10.32
C TRP A 73 0.63 9.83 9.51
N GLU A 74 0.23 11.09 9.71
CA GLU A 74 0.84 12.24 9.03
C GLU A 74 2.31 12.46 9.46
N GLU A 75 2.62 12.27 10.75
CA GLU A 75 3.99 12.32 11.26
C GLU A 75 4.84 11.19 10.66
N HIS A 76 4.25 9.99 10.59
CA HIS A 76 4.88 8.80 10.00
C HIS A 76 5.17 9.00 8.50
N ALA A 77 4.21 9.49 7.72
CA ALA A 77 4.38 9.85 6.31
C ALA A 77 5.46 10.93 6.12
N GLY A 78 5.59 11.87 7.07
CA GLY A 78 6.68 12.83 7.09
C GLY A 78 8.06 12.18 7.20
N HIS A 79 8.19 11.13 8.02
CA HIS A 79 9.43 10.34 8.09
C HIS A 79 9.71 9.57 6.80
N HIS A 80 8.70 8.96 6.17
CA HIS A 80 8.85 8.33 4.85
C HIS A 80 9.36 9.31 3.80
N ALA A 81 8.74 10.49 3.71
CA ALA A 81 9.15 11.52 2.75
C ALA A 81 10.60 11.97 2.98
N MET A 82 11.05 12.05 4.23
CA MET A 82 12.43 12.37 4.56
C MET A 82 13.39 11.25 4.12
N LEU A 83 13.07 9.99 4.40
CA LEU A 83 13.88 8.83 4.00
C LEU A 83 13.97 8.73 2.47
N ASP A 84 12.85 8.86 1.76
CA ASP A 84 12.83 8.85 0.31
C ASP A 84 13.69 9.96 -0.29
N GLN A 85 13.58 11.18 0.23
CA GLN A 85 14.42 12.29 -0.25
C GLN A 85 15.91 12.03 0.00
N GLN A 86 16.27 11.49 1.17
CA GLN A 86 17.67 11.20 1.50
C GLN A 86 18.24 10.11 0.59
N PHE A 87 17.53 9.01 0.39
CA PHE A 87 17.99 7.92 -0.45
C PHE A 87 17.98 8.28 -1.94
N GLY A 88 16.96 9.01 -2.41
CA GLY A 88 16.93 9.53 -3.78
C GLY A 88 18.20 10.32 -4.10
N ARG A 89 18.60 11.25 -3.22
CA ARG A 89 19.84 12.03 -3.39
C ARG A 89 21.10 11.16 -3.40
N LEU A 90 21.18 10.14 -2.55
CA LEU A 90 22.33 9.23 -2.51
C LEU A 90 22.43 8.41 -3.81
N ILE A 91 21.29 7.90 -4.30
CA ILE A 91 21.24 7.10 -5.52
C ILE A 91 21.58 7.94 -6.75
N ASP A 92 21.05 9.16 -6.83
CA ASP A 92 21.37 10.10 -7.91
C ASP A 92 22.86 10.46 -7.88
N TYR A 93 23.45 10.69 -6.70
CA TYR A 93 24.89 10.93 -6.59
C TYR A 93 25.73 9.73 -7.07
N VAL A 94 25.38 8.50 -6.66
CA VAL A 94 26.06 7.29 -7.13
C VAL A 94 25.91 7.10 -8.65
N ARG A 95 24.77 7.49 -9.22
CA ARG A 95 24.51 7.40 -10.66
C ARG A 95 25.32 8.41 -11.46
N ASP A 96 25.39 9.64 -10.98
CA ASP A 96 25.89 10.78 -11.76
C ASP A 96 27.38 11.06 -11.53
N CYS A 97 27.95 10.58 -10.43
CA CYS A 97 29.35 10.81 -10.08
C CYS A 97 30.21 9.54 -10.16
N GLU A 98 31.52 9.73 -10.32
CA GLU A 98 32.49 8.67 -10.06
C GLU A 98 32.60 8.45 -8.55
N VAL A 99 32.44 7.20 -8.13
CA VAL A 99 32.45 6.80 -6.72
C VAL A 99 33.34 5.58 -6.51
N THR A 100 33.93 5.48 -5.32
CA THR A 100 34.76 4.33 -4.93
C THR A 100 33.89 3.15 -4.48
N SER A 101 34.47 1.94 -4.48
CA SER A 101 33.81 0.76 -3.91
C SER A 101 33.44 0.96 -2.44
N ASP A 102 34.34 1.57 -1.66
CA ASP A 102 34.10 1.87 -0.24
C ASP A 102 32.90 2.79 -0.05
N PHE A 103 32.71 3.76 -0.95
CA PHE A 103 31.54 4.63 -0.93
C PHE A 103 30.25 3.86 -1.23
N LEU A 104 30.27 2.94 -2.21
CA LEU A 104 29.11 2.06 -2.48
C LEU A 104 28.74 1.20 -1.26
N CYS A 105 29.74 0.64 -0.56
CA CYS A 105 29.55 -0.08 0.70
C CYS A 105 28.96 0.81 1.80
N THR A 106 29.38 2.07 1.86
CA THR A 106 28.88 3.06 2.82
C THR A 106 27.41 3.39 2.56
N VAL A 107 27.04 3.57 1.29
CA VAL A 107 25.64 3.76 0.88
C VAL A 107 24.81 2.53 1.28
N ALA A 108 25.27 1.31 0.96
CA ALA A 108 24.59 0.08 1.35
C ALA A 108 24.35 -0.03 2.87
N GLY A 109 25.37 0.24 3.68
CA GLY A 109 25.24 0.24 5.14
C GLY A 109 24.33 1.35 5.68
N THR A 110 24.24 2.48 4.97
CA THR A 110 23.32 3.57 5.33
C THR A 110 21.87 3.18 5.08
N LEU A 111 21.58 2.52 3.94
CA LEU A 111 20.24 2.02 3.61
C LEU A 111 19.78 0.98 4.65
N ASP A 112 20.66 0.04 4.97
CA ASP A 112 20.45 -1.01 5.97
C ASP A 112 20.10 -0.43 7.35
N ALA A 113 20.93 0.48 7.86
CA ALA A 113 20.72 1.09 9.17
C ALA A 113 19.42 1.92 9.25
N ALA A 114 19.09 2.63 8.19
CA ALA A 114 17.90 3.47 8.15
C ALA A 114 16.61 2.64 7.98
N LEU A 115 16.62 1.55 7.21
CA LEU A 115 15.51 0.61 7.12
C LEU A 115 15.28 -0.08 8.47
N CYS A 116 16.31 -0.68 9.06
CA CYS A 116 16.21 -1.32 10.37
C CYS A 116 15.71 -0.34 11.45
N GLY A 117 16.19 0.91 11.41
CA GLY A 117 15.73 1.95 12.33
C GLY A 117 14.26 2.30 12.15
N HIS A 118 13.80 2.37 10.89
CA HIS A 118 12.40 2.61 10.56
C HIS A 118 11.50 1.46 11.03
N GLU A 119 11.82 0.22 10.65
CA GLU A 119 11.03 -0.97 10.98
C GLU A 119 10.95 -1.24 12.49
N ILE A 120 12.01 -0.95 13.24
CA ILE A 120 12.03 -1.21 14.70
C ILE A 120 11.33 -0.10 15.47
N LEU A 121 11.59 1.17 15.13
CA LEU A 121 11.16 2.31 15.94
C LEU A 121 9.82 2.86 15.49
N HIS A 122 9.61 3.01 14.19
CA HIS A 122 8.43 3.67 13.65
C HIS A 122 7.28 2.67 13.46
N ASP A 123 7.56 1.46 12.97
CA ASP A 123 6.47 0.49 12.73
C ASP A 123 5.96 -0.17 14.01
N GLY A 124 6.82 -0.21 15.04
CA GLY A 124 6.45 -0.61 16.38
C GLY A 124 5.29 0.20 16.96
N ASP A 125 5.14 1.46 16.56
CA ASP A 125 4.15 2.39 17.11
C ASP A 125 2.70 2.04 16.73
N TYR A 126 2.49 1.47 15.55
CA TYR A 126 1.16 1.11 15.05
C TYR A 126 0.93 -0.41 15.06
N THR A 127 1.96 -1.23 15.30
CA THR A 127 1.91 -2.70 15.20
C THR A 127 0.72 -3.32 15.93
N ALA A 128 0.41 -2.88 17.16
CA ALA A 128 -0.72 -3.42 17.92
C ALA A 128 -2.07 -3.11 17.26
N LEU A 129 -2.20 -1.93 16.68
CA LEU A 129 -3.41 -1.46 15.99
C LEU A 129 -3.61 -2.20 14.68
N VAL A 130 -2.57 -2.29 13.85
CA VAL A 130 -2.62 -3.02 12.57
C VAL A 130 -2.88 -4.50 12.82
N ARG A 131 -2.27 -5.10 13.85
CA ARG A 131 -2.55 -6.49 14.23
C ARG A 131 -4.01 -6.71 14.58
N ASP A 132 -4.61 -5.81 15.37
CA ASP A 132 -6.01 -5.94 15.78
C ASP A 132 -6.95 -5.73 14.59
N ALA A 133 -6.74 -4.69 13.79
CA ALA A 133 -7.47 -4.44 12.55
C ALA A 133 -7.29 -5.58 11.54
N SER A 134 -6.16 -6.29 11.60
CA SER A 134 -5.88 -7.39 10.70
C SER A 134 -6.61 -8.69 11.04
N ARG A 135 -7.12 -8.82 12.28
CA ARG A 135 -7.87 -10.00 12.73
C ARG A 135 -9.19 -10.09 11.99
N THR A 136 -9.34 -11.12 11.17
CA THR A 136 -10.66 -11.53 10.68
C THR A 136 -11.14 -12.69 11.55
N PRO A 137 -12.22 -12.54 12.33
CA PRO A 137 -12.74 -13.64 13.12
C PRO A 137 -13.12 -14.81 12.20
N GLU A 138 -12.72 -16.02 12.57
CA GLU A 138 -13.01 -17.24 11.80
C GLU A 138 -14.50 -17.34 11.48
N GLY A 139 -14.83 -17.65 10.22
CA GLY A 139 -16.21 -17.77 9.75
C GLY A 139 -16.96 -16.46 9.50
N ARG A 140 -16.31 -15.29 9.59
CA ARG A 140 -16.90 -14.00 9.20
C ARG A 140 -16.41 -13.55 7.81
N THR A 141 -17.28 -12.79 7.15
CA THR A 141 -16.97 -12.06 5.92
C THR A 141 -15.83 -11.05 6.16
N LEU A 142 -14.98 -10.81 5.16
CA LEU A 142 -13.80 -9.95 5.30
C LEU A 142 -14.19 -8.50 5.60
N ILE A 143 -15.18 -7.99 4.85
CA ILE A 143 -15.76 -6.66 4.97
C ILE A 143 -17.24 -6.83 5.26
N ALA A 144 -17.62 -6.60 6.52
CA ALA A 144 -19.03 -6.56 6.93
C ALA A 144 -19.55 -5.13 6.72
N TRP A 145 -20.10 -4.86 5.54
CA TRP A 145 -20.64 -3.53 5.23
C TRP A 145 -21.74 -3.16 6.21
N ASN A 146 -21.74 -1.91 6.67
CA ASN A 146 -22.82 -1.34 7.48
C ASN A 146 -23.14 0.07 7.01
N SER A 147 -24.36 0.53 7.29
CA SER A 147 -24.85 1.83 6.82
C SER A 147 -24.13 3.05 7.41
N ALA A 148 -23.26 2.88 8.41
CA ALA A 148 -22.42 3.98 8.90
C ALA A 148 -21.28 4.32 7.92
N PHE A 149 -20.99 3.43 6.97
CA PHE A 149 -20.04 3.65 5.89
C PHE A 149 -20.66 4.38 4.69
N ASP A 150 -21.99 4.40 4.60
CA ASP A 150 -22.70 5.06 3.51
C ASP A 150 -22.41 6.57 3.50
N VAL A 151 -22.26 7.13 2.30
CA VAL A 151 -22.01 8.55 2.05
C VAL A 151 -23.30 9.34 1.83
N GLY A 152 -24.45 8.65 1.82
CA GLY A 152 -25.78 9.25 1.71
C GLY A 152 -26.24 9.47 0.27
N VAL A 153 -25.52 8.91 -0.70
CA VAL A 153 -25.87 8.96 -2.13
C VAL A 153 -26.19 7.55 -2.58
N GLY A 154 -27.48 7.19 -2.59
CA GLY A 154 -27.93 5.80 -2.75
C GLY A 154 -27.25 4.99 -3.87
N PRO A 155 -27.07 5.51 -5.10
CA PRO A 155 -26.32 4.82 -6.14
C PRO A 155 -24.83 4.56 -5.81
N LEU A 156 -24.16 5.50 -5.13
CA LEU A 156 -22.77 5.33 -4.69
C LEU A 156 -22.69 4.31 -3.55
N ASP A 157 -23.57 4.41 -2.56
CA ASP A 157 -23.63 3.45 -1.45
C ASP A 157 -23.87 2.01 -1.95
N ALA A 158 -24.65 1.86 -3.03
CA ALA A 158 -24.86 0.57 -3.69
C ALA A 158 -23.59 0.07 -4.39
N GLN A 159 -22.83 0.94 -5.07
CA GLN A 159 -21.55 0.57 -5.68
C GLN A 159 -20.50 0.20 -4.63
N HIS A 160 -20.42 0.94 -3.51
CA HIS A 160 -19.50 0.61 -2.42
C HIS A 160 -19.78 -0.77 -1.82
N ARG A 161 -21.06 -1.10 -1.59
CA ARG A 161 -21.49 -2.44 -1.15
C ARG A 161 -21.07 -3.53 -2.13
N GLN A 162 -21.26 -3.30 -3.43
CA GLN A 162 -20.83 -4.25 -4.46
C GLN A 162 -19.31 -4.45 -4.47
N LEU A 163 -18.52 -3.39 -4.30
CA LEU A 163 -17.06 -3.50 -4.18
C LEU A 163 -16.65 -4.33 -2.95
N ALA A 164 -17.30 -4.12 -1.81
CA ALA A 164 -17.08 -4.93 -0.62
C ALA A 164 -17.45 -6.41 -0.84
N ASP A 165 -18.57 -6.69 -1.52
CA ASP A 165 -18.98 -8.06 -1.85
C ASP A 165 -17.98 -8.76 -2.78
N LEU A 166 -17.45 -8.06 -3.79
CA LEU A 166 -16.39 -8.60 -4.66
C LEU A 166 -15.09 -8.90 -3.89
N MET A 167 -14.71 -8.06 -2.93
CA MET A 167 -13.56 -8.33 -2.05
C MET A 167 -13.79 -9.53 -1.13
N ASN A 168 -15.01 -9.68 -0.62
CA ASN A 168 -15.39 -10.83 0.19
C ASN A 168 -15.33 -12.13 -0.60
N GLU A 169 -15.79 -12.12 -1.85
CA GLU A 169 -15.71 -13.26 -2.75
C GLU A 169 -14.25 -13.62 -3.07
N LEU A 170 -13.40 -12.62 -3.35
CA LEU A 170 -11.98 -12.84 -3.61
C LEU A 170 -11.25 -13.47 -2.41
N ASP A 171 -11.58 -13.04 -1.19
CA ASP A 171 -11.06 -13.65 0.03
C ASP A 171 -11.55 -15.09 0.22
N LEU A 172 -12.84 -15.35 -0.05
CA LEU A 172 -13.41 -16.69 0.02
C LEU A 172 -12.72 -17.65 -0.96
N MET A 173 -12.58 -17.23 -2.22
CA MET A 173 -11.88 -17.98 -3.27
C MET A 173 -10.43 -18.28 -2.86
N SER A 174 -9.71 -17.28 -2.32
CA SER A 174 -8.36 -17.48 -1.80
C SER A 174 -8.31 -18.52 -0.68
N ARG A 175 -9.24 -18.48 0.29
CA ARG A 175 -9.30 -19.48 1.38
C ARG A 175 -9.63 -20.89 0.88
N GLN A 176 -10.34 -21.01 -0.23
CA GLN A 176 -10.69 -22.29 -0.85
C GLN A 176 -9.59 -22.82 -1.78
N GLY A 177 -8.49 -22.07 -1.97
CA GLY A 177 -7.42 -22.47 -2.87
C GLY A 177 -7.83 -22.40 -4.34
N ALA A 178 -8.67 -21.43 -4.71
CA ALA A 178 -9.09 -21.23 -6.08
C ALA A 178 -7.88 -21.07 -7.03
N PRO A 179 -7.94 -21.57 -8.26
CA PRO A 179 -6.90 -21.37 -9.26
C PRO A 179 -6.61 -19.89 -9.49
N ILE A 180 -5.33 -19.55 -9.70
CA ILE A 180 -4.89 -18.16 -9.89
C ILE A 180 -5.62 -17.43 -11.02
N HIS A 181 -6.01 -18.12 -12.09
CA HIS A 181 -6.72 -17.50 -13.22
C HIS A 181 -8.11 -17.01 -12.82
N GLU A 182 -8.85 -17.76 -11.99
CA GLU A 182 -10.16 -17.33 -11.49
C GLU A 182 -10.03 -16.10 -10.57
N SER A 183 -8.99 -16.08 -9.72
CA SER A 183 -8.67 -14.92 -8.90
C SER A 183 -8.31 -13.69 -9.73
N LEU A 184 -7.58 -13.86 -10.83
CA LEU A 184 -7.23 -12.78 -11.75
C LEU A 184 -8.44 -12.25 -12.53
N ASP A 185 -9.37 -13.13 -12.92
CA ASP A 185 -10.64 -12.74 -13.55
C ASP A 185 -11.48 -11.89 -12.59
N LEU A 186 -11.61 -12.31 -11.33
CA LEU A 186 -12.33 -11.54 -10.31
C LEU A 186 -11.65 -10.21 -9.97
N LEU A 187 -10.30 -10.17 -9.91
CA LEU A 187 -9.55 -8.92 -9.79
C LEU A 187 -9.76 -7.99 -10.99
N GLY A 188 -9.91 -8.55 -12.19
CA GLY A 188 -10.29 -7.80 -13.39
C GLY A 188 -11.68 -7.18 -13.26
N MET A 189 -12.67 -7.98 -12.84
CA MET A 189 -14.02 -7.48 -12.57
C MET A 189 -14.05 -6.40 -11.48
N LEU A 190 -13.29 -6.58 -10.41
CA LEU A 190 -13.16 -5.60 -9.34
C LEU A 190 -12.55 -4.29 -9.86
N HIS A 191 -11.52 -4.36 -10.71
CA HIS A 191 -10.94 -3.17 -11.35
C HIS A 191 -11.97 -2.40 -12.18
N ASP A 192 -12.77 -3.10 -12.99
CA ASP A 192 -13.81 -2.48 -13.81
C ASP A 192 -14.88 -1.80 -12.97
N HIS A 193 -15.27 -2.42 -11.84
CA HIS A 193 -16.23 -1.83 -10.90
C HIS A 193 -15.66 -0.59 -10.21
N VAL A 194 -14.40 -0.63 -9.77
CA VAL A 194 -13.70 0.53 -9.18
C VAL A 194 -13.66 1.69 -10.18
N HIS A 195 -13.28 1.43 -11.44
CA HIS A 195 -13.20 2.46 -12.46
C HIS A 195 -14.58 3.09 -12.76
N ALA A 196 -15.61 2.26 -12.90
CA ALA A 196 -16.98 2.74 -13.11
C ALA A 196 -17.53 3.53 -11.91
N HIS A 197 -17.17 3.11 -10.70
CA HIS A 197 -17.52 3.78 -9.45
C HIS A 197 -16.87 5.17 -9.37
N PHE A 198 -15.56 5.27 -9.55
CA PHE A 198 -14.84 6.55 -9.57
C PHE A 198 -15.43 7.51 -10.61
N ALA A 199 -15.76 7.03 -11.82
CA ALA A 199 -16.38 7.86 -12.85
C ALA A 199 -17.76 8.41 -12.43
N MET A 200 -18.55 7.61 -11.71
CA MET A 200 -19.85 8.04 -11.17
C MET A 200 -19.68 9.11 -10.08
N GLU A 201 -18.79 8.87 -9.12
CA GLU A 201 -18.48 9.80 -8.03
C GLU A 201 -17.95 11.14 -8.54
N GLU A 202 -16.97 11.09 -9.45
CA GLU A 202 -16.44 12.25 -10.15
C GLU A 202 -17.54 13.03 -10.87
N GLY A 203 -18.47 12.32 -11.51
CA GLY A 203 -19.64 12.91 -12.15
C GLY A 203 -20.55 13.64 -11.18
N VAL A 204 -20.78 13.07 -9.99
CA VAL A 204 -21.57 13.70 -8.92
C VAL A 204 -20.82 14.91 -8.37
N LEU A 205 -19.58 14.75 -7.89
CA LEU A 205 -18.78 15.82 -7.29
C LEU A 205 -18.57 17.01 -8.22
N ARG A 206 -18.36 16.77 -9.52
CA ARG A 206 -18.25 17.85 -10.50
C ARG A 206 -19.50 18.75 -10.53
N ARG A 207 -20.68 18.20 -10.24
CA ARG A 207 -21.94 18.96 -10.21
C ARG A 207 -22.20 19.62 -8.85
N VAL A 208 -21.96 18.90 -7.75
CA VAL A 208 -22.42 19.31 -6.41
C VAL A 208 -21.32 19.95 -5.56
N ALA A 209 -20.05 19.65 -5.83
CA ALA A 209 -18.90 20.12 -5.06
C ALA A 209 -17.66 20.31 -5.97
N PRO A 210 -17.72 21.20 -6.98
CA PRO A 210 -16.65 21.35 -7.98
C PRO A 210 -15.29 21.75 -7.37
N GLY A 211 -15.28 22.40 -6.21
CA GLY A 211 -14.05 22.72 -5.47
C GLY A 211 -13.31 21.50 -4.91
N ARG A 212 -14.03 20.38 -4.67
CA ARG A 212 -13.46 19.11 -4.17
C ARG A 212 -13.09 18.15 -5.29
N PHE A 213 -13.75 18.29 -6.45
CA PHE A 213 -13.61 17.40 -7.60
C PHE A 213 -12.16 17.15 -8.03
N VAL A 214 -11.35 18.22 -8.16
CA VAL A 214 -9.97 18.08 -8.68
C VAL A 214 -9.09 17.25 -7.75
N ALA A 215 -9.15 17.51 -6.45
CA ALA A 215 -8.37 16.77 -5.45
C ALA A 215 -8.81 15.30 -5.40
N HIS A 216 -10.12 15.05 -5.39
CA HIS A 216 -10.68 13.70 -5.32
C HIS A 216 -10.37 12.87 -6.57
N ARG A 217 -10.47 13.46 -7.77
CA ARG A 217 -10.05 12.82 -9.03
C ARG A 217 -8.55 12.48 -9.05
N ASN A 218 -7.71 13.34 -8.49
CA ASN A 218 -6.27 13.04 -8.42
C ASN A 218 -6.00 11.90 -7.44
N HIS A 219 -6.75 11.82 -6.35
CA HIS A 219 -6.72 10.66 -5.45
C HIS A 219 -7.16 9.38 -6.16
N HIS A 220 -8.24 9.38 -6.94
CA HIS A 220 -8.65 8.21 -7.74
C HIS A 220 -7.56 7.71 -8.69
N ARG A 221 -6.86 8.61 -9.37
CA ARG A 221 -5.74 8.22 -10.25
C ARG A 221 -4.60 7.54 -9.51
N LEU A 222 -4.31 7.97 -8.27
CA LEU A 222 -3.34 7.32 -7.41
C LEU A 222 -3.83 5.90 -7.04
N LEU A 223 -5.10 5.79 -6.64
CA LEU A 223 -5.74 4.53 -6.26
C LEU A 223 -5.78 3.53 -7.44
N GLU A 224 -6.08 3.98 -8.66
CA GLU A 224 -6.02 3.15 -9.87
C GLU A 224 -4.60 2.60 -10.12
N GLY A 225 -3.58 3.45 -9.92
CA GLY A 225 -2.17 3.05 -10.03
C GLY A 225 -1.77 2.00 -9.00
N GLN A 226 -2.22 2.15 -7.75
CA GLN A 226 -1.99 1.15 -6.69
C GLN A 226 -2.67 -0.18 -7.03
N PHE A 227 -3.93 -0.16 -7.44
CA PHE A 227 -4.67 -1.36 -7.82
C PHE A 227 -3.98 -2.11 -8.98
N ALA A 228 -3.56 -1.38 -10.01
CA ALA A 228 -2.87 -1.96 -11.16
C ALA A 228 -1.56 -2.66 -10.75
N ARG A 229 -0.79 -2.09 -9.82
CA ARG A 229 0.43 -2.70 -9.28
C ARG A 229 0.14 -3.98 -8.51
N ILE A 230 -0.87 -3.97 -7.64
CA ILE A 230 -1.29 -5.16 -6.89
C ILE A 230 -1.69 -6.28 -7.84
N ARG A 231 -2.51 -5.98 -8.84
CA ARG A 231 -2.90 -6.95 -9.87
C ARG A 231 -1.68 -7.53 -10.59
N GLN A 232 -0.72 -6.69 -10.96
CA GLN A 232 0.52 -7.15 -11.61
C GLN A 232 1.38 -8.03 -10.69
N GLN A 233 1.46 -7.72 -9.40
CA GLN A 233 2.18 -8.55 -8.43
C GLN A 233 1.53 -9.91 -8.25
N VAL A 234 0.19 -9.97 -8.21
CA VAL A 234 -0.56 -11.23 -8.17
C VAL A 234 -0.36 -12.02 -9.46
N GLU A 235 -0.47 -11.38 -10.62
CA GLU A 235 -0.30 -12.02 -11.93
C GLU A 235 1.11 -12.61 -12.11
N SER A 236 2.13 -11.92 -11.61
CA SER A 236 3.52 -12.40 -11.65
C SER A 236 3.87 -13.42 -10.56
N GLY A 237 2.94 -13.75 -9.66
CA GLY A 237 3.18 -14.66 -8.52
C GLY A 237 4.05 -14.08 -7.41
N ARG A 238 4.36 -12.78 -7.44
CA ARG A 238 5.11 -12.09 -6.37
C ARG A 238 4.26 -11.82 -5.13
N LEU A 239 2.93 -11.83 -5.28
CA LEU A 239 1.99 -11.57 -4.20
C LEU A 239 0.88 -12.62 -4.23
N ASP A 240 0.66 -13.29 -3.10
CA ASP A 240 -0.48 -14.18 -2.93
C ASP A 240 -1.80 -13.39 -2.96
N THR A 241 -2.83 -13.91 -3.64
CA THR A 241 -4.13 -13.25 -3.74
C THR A 241 -4.76 -13.00 -2.36
N GLY A 242 -4.62 -13.95 -1.44
CA GLY A 242 -5.12 -13.83 -0.08
C GLY A 242 -4.42 -12.74 0.72
N VAL A 243 -3.09 -12.63 0.58
CA VAL A 243 -2.30 -11.54 1.15
C VAL A 243 -2.70 -10.20 0.52
N ALA A 244 -2.91 -10.14 -0.79
CA ALA A 244 -3.37 -8.93 -1.47
C ALA A 244 -4.73 -8.43 -0.93
N VAL A 245 -5.73 -9.31 -0.86
CA VAL A 245 -7.09 -8.91 -0.47
C VAL A 245 -7.22 -8.60 1.02
N ARG A 246 -6.65 -9.46 1.89
CA ARG A 246 -6.72 -9.27 3.35
C ARG A 246 -5.73 -8.23 3.84
N GLY A 247 -4.53 -8.17 3.26
CA GLY A 247 -3.46 -7.31 3.74
C GLY A 247 -3.52 -5.89 3.20
N PHE A 248 -4.08 -5.68 2.00
CA PHE A 248 -4.08 -4.37 1.37
C PHE A 248 -5.46 -3.93 0.85
N LEU A 249 -6.09 -4.66 -0.07
CA LEU A 249 -7.27 -4.17 -0.80
C LEU A 249 -8.45 -3.82 0.12
N ARG A 250 -8.68 -4.57 1.21
CA ARG A 250 -9.71 -4.20 2.20
C ARG A 250 -9.42 -2.86 2.88
N PHE A 251 -8.17 -2.61 3.25
CA PHE A 251 -7.76 -1.38 3.93
C PHE A 251 -7.82 -0.21 2.96
N TRP A 252 -7.37 -0.44 1.72
CA TRP A 252 -7.47 0.49 0.61
C TRP A 252 -8.93 0.95 0.36
N LEU A 253 -9.90 0.03 0.36
CA LEU A 253 -11.31 0.41 0.17
C LEU A 253 -11.83 1.21 1.36
N MET A 254 -11.53 0.77 2.59
CA MET A 254 -12.01 1.45 3.80
C MET A 254 -11.37 2.83 3.98
N ASP A 255 -10.09 2.98 3.66
CA ASP A 255 -9.40 4.28 3.68
C ASP A 255 -10.05 5.26 2.72
N HIS A 256 -10.33 4.80 1.50
CA HIS A 256 -10.98 5.62 0.49
C HIS A 256 -12.39 6.04 0.89
N VAL A 257 -13.25 5.09 1.26
CA VAL A 257 -14.65 5.37 1.63
C VAL A 257 -14.73 6.29 2.85
N LEU A 258 -13.99 5.98 3.91
CA LEU A 258 -14.09 6.69 5.18
C LEU A 258 -13.29 8.00 5.21
N GLY A 259 -12.12 8.01 4.58
CA GLY A 259 -11.18 9.12 4.57
C GLY A 259 -11.34 10.09 3.39
N SER A 260 -11.94 9.65 2.29
CA SER A 260 -12.10 10.46 1.07
C SER A 260 -13.56 10.71 0.71
N ASP A 261 -14.37 9.66 0.52
CA ASP A 261 -15.73 9.81 -0.03
C ASP A 261 -16.66 10.46 0.98
N ARG A 262 -16.71 9.91 2.19
CA ARG A 262 -17.55 10.43 3.27
C ARG A 262 -17.35 11.93 3.52
N PRO A 263 -16.12 12.47 3.67
CA PRO A 263 -15.94 13.91 3.78
C PRO A 263 -16.26 14.65 2.47
N ALA A 264 -16.01 14.06 1.29
CA ALA A 264 -16.34 14.69 0.01
C ALA A 264 -17.86 14.92 -0.15
N PHE A 265 -18.68 13.97 0.30
CA PHE A 265 -20.14 13.99 0.16
C PHE A 265 -20.92 14.50 1.39
N ALA A 266 -20.27 14.77 2.52
CA ALA A 266 -20.92 15.17 3.78
C ALA A 266 -21.93 16.34 3.65
N GLU A 267 -21.67 17.32 2.78
CA GLU A 267 -22.56 18.49 2.58
C GLU A 267 -23.66 18.26 1.52
N THR A 268 -23.54 17.19 0.73
CA THR A 268 -24.49 16.89 -0.34
C THR A 268 -25.76 16.21 0.18
N ALA A 269 -25.67 15.54 1.34
CA ALA A 269 -26.80 14.93 2.03
C ALA A 269 -27.81 15.98 2.56
N ASP A 270 -27.36 17.19 2.89
CA ASP A 270 -28.22 18.29 3.35
C ASP A 270 -28.89 19.09 2.21
N ALA A 271 -28.45 18.88 0.96
CA ALA A 271 -28.93 19.61 -0.21
C ALA A 271 -29.98 18.86 -1.05
N ALA A 272 -30.32 17.62 -0.69
CA ALA A 272 -31.37 16.87 -1.36
C ALA A 272 -32.76 17.45 -1.00
N PRO A 273 -33.58 17.91 -1.96
CA PRO A 273 -34.94 18.33 -1.65
C PRO A 273 -35.73 17.11 -1.17
N ARG A 274 -36.36 17.25 0.00
CA ARG A 274 -37.34 16.30 0.54
C ARG A 274 -38.53 16.09 -0.39
#